data_AF-A0AAX2FD90-F1
#
_entry.id   AF-A0AAX2FD90-F1
#
_cell.length_a   1.000
_cell.length_b   1.000
_cell.length_c   1.000
_cell.angle_alpha   90.00
_cell.angle_beta   90.00
_cell.angle_gamma   90.00
#
_symmetry.space_group_name_H-M   'P 1'
#
loop_
_entity.id
_entity.type
_entity.pdbx_description
1 polymer ?
#
loop_
_entity_poly.entity_id
_entity_poly.type
_entity_poly.pdbx_seq_one_letter_code
_entity_poly.pdbx_strand_id
1 'polypeptide(L)'
;MNIAETSYRVGKAFKKIDAGKELLEVIKVTKEKTSPDAWHNFSRLVISNASEGFGHYFGIPNAYYLLEANKDNQKVDMFKREIEEVLSISEYKRLVELGIYFGKALEELQKEVIAPTTPKSFAGTVAKPKLKRKIQDLHVSVQRTDIIKYIFTNFANKGQLMKIFSEYDSKRKKYPFVKENRILIQELSSSDEEVKVLFLNELFSSVFDFMKRLIFESHLDLIIELNETDITSQTIKSISKFSIIRIDAPNPLLLNEGFTFKLVGKEGEKFGYFNDKKLSYSQEDFNCKMGGYVYPQNDKGLFML
;
A
#
# COMPACT_ATOMS: atom_id res chain seq x y z
N MET A 1 6.03 -1.65 -19.03
CA MET A 1 5.98 -1.66 -17.56
C MET A 1 4.64 -1.16 -17.08
N ASN A 2 4.00 -1.88 -16.16
CA ASN A 2 2.73 -1.47 -15.53
C ASN A 2 2.98 -0.51 -14.34
N ILE A 3 1.91 0.01 -13.75
CA ILE A 3 1.93 0.85 -12.54
C ILE A 3 2.68 0.13 -11.42
N ALA A 4 2.47 -1.16 -11.23
CA ALA A 4 3.13 -1.92 -10.16
C ALA A 4 4.67 -1.89 -10.30
N GLU A 5 5.20 -2.30 -11.45
CA GLU A 5 6.64 -2.36 -11.71
C GLU A 5 7.29 -0.96 -11.64
N THR A 6 6.63 0.06 -12.17
CA THR A 6 7.13 1.45 -12.10
C THR A 6 7.13 1.99 -10.67
N SER A 7 6.08 1.71 -9.89
CA SER A 7 5.97 2.08 -8.47
C SER A 7 7.08 1.44 -7.63
N TYR A 8 7.33 0.14 -7.83
CA TYR A 8 8.44 -0.57 -7.20
C TYR A 8 9.78 0.12 -7.48
N ARG A 9 10.04 0.50 -8.74
CA ARG A 9 11.27 1.20 -9.13
C ARG A 9 11.38 2.61 -8.56
N VAL A 10 10.27 3.32 -8.38
CA VAL A 10 10.23 4.62 -7.68
C VAL A 10 10.63 4.43 -6.21
N GLY A 11 10.04 3.47 -5.51
CA GLY A 11 10.41 3.17 -4.12
C GLY A 11 11.89 2.79 -3.95
N LYS A 12 12.43 1.93 -4.84
CA LYS A 12 13.86 1.61 -4.84
C LYS A 12 14.75 2.82 -5.19
N ALA A 13 14.25 3.80 -5.92
CA ALA A 13 14.97 5.04 -6.21
C ALA A 13 15.02 5.99 -5.00
N PHE A 14 14.01 5.98 -4.11
CA PHE A 14 14.02 6.79 -2.89
C PHE A 14 15.19 6.47 -1.97
N LYS A 15 15.63 5.21 -1.93
CA LYS A 15 16.85 4.81 -1.18
C LYS A 15 18.12 5.54 -1.59
N LYS A 16 18.12 6.12 -2.79
CA LYS A 16 19.30 6.76 -3.39
C LYS A 16 19.27 8.28 -3.23
N ILE A 17 18.16 8.87 -2.80
CA ILE A 17 18.07 10.31 -2.51
C ILE A 17 18.40 10.57 -1.04
N ASP A 18 18.83 11.80 -0.74
CA ASP A 18 19.39 12.14 0.57
C ASP A 18 18.34 11.96 1.69
N ALA A 19 17.14 12.50 1.52
CA ALA A 19 16.04 12.31 2.48
C ALA A 19 15.63 10.83 2.66
N GLY A 20 15.78 10.00 1.63
CA GLY A 20 15.42 8.59 1.71
C GLY A 20 16.48 7.77 2.46
N LYS A 21 17.76 8.06 2.21
CA LYS A 21 18.86 7.53 3.02
C LYS A 21 18.73 7.96 4.47
N GLU A 22 18.38 9.22 4.70
CA GLU A 22 18.15 9.75 6.05
C GLU A 22 17.05 8.97 6.78
N LEU A 23 15.89 8.75 6.15
CA LEU A 23 14.83 7.96 6.77
C LEU A 23 15.31 6.55 7.15
N LEU A 24 16.04 5.87 6.27
CA LEU A 24 16.56 4.53 6.55
C LEU A 24 17.58 4.53 7.69
N GLU A 25 18.45 5.54 7.75
CA GLU A 25 19.42 5.68 8.83
C GLU A 25 18.74 5.97 10.17
N VAL A 26 17.75 6.88 10.19
CA VAL A 26 17.00 7.17 11.41
C VAL A 26 16.23 5.93 11.87
N ILE A 27 15.61 5.16 10.95
CA ILE A 27 14.96 3.88 11.30
C ILE A 27 15.94 2.93 11.98
N LYS A 28 17.15 2.79 11.41
CA LYS A 28 18.19 1.93 11.96
C LYS A 28 18.62 2.38 13.35
N VAL A 29 18.95 3.67 13.53
CA VAL A 29 19.38 4.22 14.81
C VAL A 29 18.27 4.11 15.86
N THR A 30 17.01 4.40 15.50
CA THR A 30 15.87 4.23 16.41
C THR A 30 15.76 2.78 16.85
N LYS A 31 15.79 1.82 15.92
CA LYS A 31 15.71 0.40 16.23
C LYS A 31 16.84 -0.07 17.15
N GLU A 32 18.06 0.45 16.99
CA GLU A 32 19.21 0.13 17.84
C GLU A 32 19.09 0.72 19.25
N LYS A 33 18.40 1.86 19.40
CA LYS A 33 18.17 2.54 20.69
C LYS A 33 16.95 2.07 21.45
N THR A 34 16.09 1.26 20.83
CA THR A 34 14.80 0.83 21.37
C THR A 34 14.83 -0.67 21.66
N SER A 35 14.17 -1.08 22.74
CA SER A 35 13.97 -2.48 23.07
C SER A 35 13.25 -3.22 21.93
N PRO A 36 13.53 -4.52 21.71
CA PRO A 36 12.89 -5.29 20.65
C PRO A 36 11.36 -5.22 20.70
N ASP A 37 10.78 -5.26 21.91
CA ASP A 37 9.32 -5.22 22.12
C ASP A 37 8.73 -3.86 21.75
N ALA A 38 9.36 -2.76 22.20
CA ALA A 38 8.90 -1.42 21.86
C ALA A 38 9.01 -1.12 20.36
N TRP A 39 10.12 -1.55 19.73
CA TRP A 39 10.27 -1.44 18.27
C TRP A 39 9.21 -2.27 17.54
N HIS A 40 9.02 -3.52 17.95
CA HIS A 40 8.04 -4.43 17.33
C HIS A 40 6.60 -3.91 17.46
N ASN A 41 6.22 -3.38 18.61
CA ASN A 41 4.89 -2.81 18.82
C ASN A 41 4.70 -1.55 17.97
N PHE A 42 5.71 -0.66 17.90
CA PHE A 42 5.65 0.52 17.05
C PHE A 42 5.58 0.15 15.56
N SER A 43 6.44 -0.74 15.07
CA SER A 43 6.45 -1.14 13.66
C SER A 43 5.13 -1.79 13.26
N ARG A 44 4.56 -2.65 14.12
CA ARG A 44 3.23 -3.23 13.92
C ARG A 44 2.14 -2.17 13.84
N LEU A 45 2.20 -1.10 14.63
CA LEU A 45 1.25 0.02 14.52
C LEU A 45 1.42 0.79 13.21
N VAL A 46 2.65 1.04 12.76
CA VAL A 46 2.91 1.67 11.46
C VAL A 46 2.27 0.87 10.33
N ILE A 47 2.41 -0.45 10.37
CA ILE A 47 1.94 -1.39 9.35
C ILE A 47 0.44 -1.71 9.48
N SER A 48 -0.12 -1.74 10.68
CA SER A 48 -1.55 -1.96 10.86
C SER A 48 -2.33 -0.75 10.32
N ASN A 49 -1.89 0.47 10.65
CA ASN A 49 -2.38 1.70 10.03
C ASN A 49 -2.24 1.66 8.50
N ALA A 50 -1.21 0.97 8.00
CA ALA A 50 -1.01 0.69 6.58
C ALA A 50 -2.05 -0.22 5.95
N SER A 51 -2.41 -1.31 6.63
CA SER A 51 -3.52 -2.18 6.21
C SER A 51 -4.88 -1.47 6.26
N GLU A 52 -4.93 -0.34 6.95
CA GLU A 52 -6.12 0.46 7.19
C GLU A 52 -6.30 1.65 6.25
N GLY A 53 -5.52 1.74 5.16
CA GLY A 53 -5.59 2.84 4.18
C GLY A 53 -4.84 4.11 4.60
N PHE A 54 -4.21 4.12 5.79
CA PHE A 54 -3.50 5.27 6.36
C PHE A 54 -1.98 5.14 6.38
N GLY A 55 -1.40 4.02 5.94
CA GLY A 55 0.01 3.70 6.22
C GLY A 55 0.86 3.34 5.00
N HIS A 56 1.03 4.30 4.11
CA HIS A 56 2.39 4.48 3.64
C HIS A 56 3.18 5.20 4.75
N TYR A 57 3.95 6.22 4.39
CA TYR A 57 4.72 7.03 5.34
C TYR A 57 3.90 7.70 6.45
N PHE A 58 2.59 7.97 6.26
CA PHE A 58 1.72 8.50 7.33
C PHE A 58 1.43 7.48 8.46
N GLY A 59 1.74 6.20 8.27
CA GLY A 59 1.66 5.23 9.36
C GLY A 59 2.60 5.54 10.52
N ILE A 60 3.75 6.16 10.23
CA ILE A 60 4.76 6.56 11.22
C ILE A 60 4.23 7.64 12.18
N PRO A 61 3.79 8.82 11.72
CA PRO A 61 3.20 9.83 12.59
C PRO A 61 1.95 9.31 13.30
N ASN A 62 1.08 8.56 12.62
CA ASN A 62 -0.13 8.03 13.23
C ASN A 62 0.17 7.07 14.39
N ALA A 63 1.13 6.16 14.22
CA ALA A 63 1.57 5.27 15.30
C ALA A 63 2.11 6.07 16.49
N TYR A 64 2.99 7.05 16.24
CA TYR A 64 3.56 7.87 17.31
C TYR A 64 2.49 8.65 18.09
N TYR A 65 1.61 9.37 17.39
CA TYR A 65 0.56 10.17 18.04
C TYR A 65 -0.49 9.29 18.75
N LEU A 66 -0.74 8.08 18.25
CA LEU A 66 -1.60 7.12 18.94
C LEU A 66 -1.00 6.70 20.28
N LEU A 67 0.31 6.41 20.32
CA LEU A 67 0.99 6.08 21.58
C LEU A 67 1.00 7.28 22.53
N GLU A 68 1.27 8.48 22.02
CA GLU A 68 1.24 9.72 22.81
C GLU A 68 -0.13 9.97 23.44
N ALA A 69 -1.21 9.78 22.68
CA ALA A 69 -2.58 9.96 23.16
C ALA A 69 -3.02 8.91 24.19
N ASN A 70 -2.33 7.76 24.25
CA ASN A 70 -2.68 6.64 25.14
C ASN A 70 -1.67 6.40 26.28
N LYS A 71 -0.65 7.25 26.45
CA LYS A 71 0.39 7.08 27.47
C LYS A 71 -0.14 6.99 28.91
N ASP A 72 -1.27 7.64 29.19
CA ASP A 72 -1.92 7.68 30.51
C ASP A 72 -3.18 6.78 30.58
N ASN A 73 -3.44 5.98 29.54
CA ASN A 73 -4.63 5.14 29.44
C ASN A 73 -4.41 3.80 30.16
N GLN A 74 -5.13 3.59 31.27
CA GLN A 74 -5.05 2.35 32.07
C GLN A 74 -5.33 1.06 31.28
N LYS A 75 -6.07 1.14 30.17
CA LYS A 75 -6.35 -0.04 29.32
C LYS A 75 -5.11 -0.57 28.58
N VAL A 76 -4.05 0.23 28.48
CA VAL A 76 -2.79 -0.15 27.83
C VAL A 76 -1.62 -0.23 28.81
N ASP A 77 -1.88 -0.32 30.11
CA ASP A 77 -0.85 -0.36 31.16
C ASP A 77 0.19 -1.46 30.93
N MET A 78 -0.22 -2.59 30.33
CA MET A 78 0.70 -3.69 29.99
C MET A 78 1.77 -3.30 28.95
N PHE A 79 1.58 -2.21 28.21
CA PHE A 79 2.51 -1.67 27.21
C PHE A 79 3.12 -0.32 27.64
N LYS A 80 2.88 0.11 28.87
CA LYS A 80 3.24 1.46 29.32
C LYS A 80 4.75 1.71 29.23
N ARG A 81 5.56 0.70 29.56
CA ARG A 81 7.02 0.80 29.48
C ARG A 81 7.48 1.04 28.05
N GLU A 82 6.94 0.29 27.09
CA GLU A 82 7.24 0.42 25.67
C GLU A 82 6.79 1.79 25.13
N ILE A 83 5.64 2.29 25.58
CA ILE A 83 5.14 3.62 25.21
C ILE A 83 6.08 4.72 25.71
N GLU A 84 6.44 4.69 27.00
CA GLU A 84 7.34 5.67 27.60
C GLU A 84 8.71 5.65 26.92
N GLU A 85 9.22 4.46 26.59
CA GLU A 85 10.48 4.30 25.86
C GLU A 85 10.41 4.98 24.48
N VAL A 86 9.40 4.67 23.66
CA VAL A 86 9.21 5.28 22.33
C VAL A 86 9.12 6.81 22.43
N LEU A 87 8.38 7.33 23.39
CA LEU A 87 8.18 8.78 23.56
C LEU A 87 9.42 9.50 24.10
N SER A 88 10.34 8.79 24.76
CA SER A 88 11.58 9.34 25.30
C SER A 88 12.72 9.47 24.28
N ILE A 89 12.69 8.69 23.20
CA ILE A 89 13.75 8.64 22.18
C ILE A 89 13.48 9.69 21.11
N SER A 90 14.40 10.66 20.97
CA SER A 90 14.26 11.81 20.07
C SER A 90 14.13 11.42 18.59
N GLU A 91 14.73 10.31 18.19
CA GLU A 91 14.75 9.81 16.83
C GLU A 91 13.35 9.43 16.33
N TYR A 92 12.43 9.06 17.23
CA TYR A 92 11.03 8.86 16.84
C TYR A 92 10.38 10.15 16.34
N LYS A 93 10.68 11.30 16.95
CA LYS A 93 10.18 12.60 16.44
C LYS A 93 10.76 12.91 15.06
N ARG A 94 12.03 12.57 14.82
CA ARG A 94 12.62 12.71 13.48
C ARG A 94 11.96 11.76 12.46
N LEU A 95 11.62 10.54 12.87
CA LEU A 95 10.83 9.61 12.04
C LEU A 95 9.47 10.20 11.69
N VAL A 96 8.77 10.82 12.64
CA VAL A 96 7.47 11.49 12.43
C VAL A 96 7.60 12.57 11.36
N GLU A 97 8.59 13.46 11.47
CA GLU A 97 8.83 14.53 10.49
C GLU A 97 9.08 13.98 9.08
N LEU A 98 9.97 12.98 8.95
CA LEU A 98 10.28 12.34 7.68
C LEU A 98 9.07 11.58 7.12
N GLY A 99 8.29 10.92 7.99
CA GLY A 99 7.05 10.23 7.62
C GLY A 99 6.01 11.19 7.05
N ILE A 100 5.82 12.36 7.67
CA ILE A 100 4.94 13.42 7.15
C ILE A 100 5.48 13.96 5.81
N TYR A 101 6.78 14.22 5.72
CA TYR A 101 7.41 14.71 4.49
C TYR A 101 7.18 13.76 3.31
N PHE A 102 7.52 12.48 3.47
CA PHE A 102 7.32 11.48 2.42
C PHE A 102 5.83 11.20 2.15
N GLY A 103 4.99 11.26 3.19
CA GLY A 103 3.54 11.10 3.05
C GLY A 103 2.94 12.17 2.14
N LYS A 104 3.25 13.44 2.42
CA LYS A 104 2.81 14.58 1.59
C LYS A 104 3.37 14.50 0.18
N ALA A 105 4.66 14.18 0.04
CA ALA A 105 5.30 14.04 -1.27
C ALA A 105 4.65 12.95 -2.13
N LEU A 106 4.15 11.88 -1.51
CA LEU A 106 3.49 10.79 -2.20
C LEU A 106 2.06 11.16 -2.65
N GLU A 107 1.33 11.93 -1.85
CA GLU A 107 0.04 12.52 -2.23
C GLU A 107 0.19 13.53 -3.38
N GLU A 108 1.24 14.35 -3.36
CA GLU A 108 1.59 15.24 -4.47
C GLU A 108 1.96 14.43 -5.72
N LEU A 109 2.80 13.40 -5.57
CA LEU A 109 3.18 12.52 -6.68
C LEU A 109 1.95 11.87 -7.32
N GLN A 110 0.99 11.38 -6.52
CA GLN A 110 -0.26 10.83 -7.03
C GLN A 110 -1.00 11.85 -7.93
N LYS A 111 -1.12 13.10 -7.49
CA LYS A 111 -1.73 14.17 -8.29
C LYS A 111 -0.95 14.45 -9.58
N GLU A 112 0.38 14.52 -9.48
CA GLU A 112 1.25 14.77 -10.63
C GLU A 112 1.19 13.64 -11.68
N VAL A 113 1.16 12.37 -11.27
CA VAL A 113 1.12 11.24 -12.23
C VAL A 113 -0.23 11.10 -12.95
N ILE A 114 -1.31 11.63 -12.35
CA ILE A 114 -2.62 11.74 -12.99
C ILE A 114 -2.70 12.97 -13.90
N ALA A 115 -1.93 14.02 -13.62
CA ALA A 115 -2.01 15.25 -14.38
C ALA A 115 -1.63 15.06 -15.87
N PRO A 116 -2.21 15.85 -16.79
CA PRO A 116 -1.87 15.80 -18.22
C PRO A 116 -0.40 16.18 -18.49
N THR A 117 0.21 16.96 -17.60
CA THR A 117 1.58 17.44 -17.74
C THR A 117 2.57 16.45 -17.16
N THR A 118 3.73 16.32 -17.82
CA THR A 118 4.79 15.45 -17.32
C THR A 118 5.30 15.95 -15.97
N PRO A 119 5.34 15.09 -14.93
CA PRO A 119 5.88 15.46 -13.63
C PRO A 119 7.33 15.91 -13.71
N LYS A 120 7.68 16.93 -12.92
CA LYS A 120 9.04 17.48 -12.84
C LYS A 120 9.53 17.56 -11.40
N SER A 121 8.63 17.47 -10.43
CA SER A 121 8.90 17.69 -9.02
C SER A 121 8.76 16.40 -8.20
N PHE A 122 9.34 16.43 -7.02
CA PHE A 122 9.06 15.52 -5.93
C PHE A 122 9.20 16.31 -4.63
N ALA A 123 8.19 16.23 -3.75
CA ALA A 123 8.14 16.99 -2.50
C ALA A 123 8.35 18.50 -2.70
N GLY A 124 7.63 19.11 -3.66
CA GLY A 124 7.75 20.53 -3.98
C GLY A 124 9.08 21.00 -4.60
N THR A 125 10.04 20.11 -4.87
CA THR A 125 11.35 20.47 -5.45
C THR A 125 11.61 19.74 -6.76
N VAL A 126 12.48 20.27 -7.63
CA VAL A 126 12.85 19.60 -8.89
C VAL A 126 13.54 18.28 -8.57
N ALA A 127 12.96 17.17 -9.02
CA ALA A 127 13.51 15.85 -8.75
C ALA A 127 14.87 15.66 -9.45
N LYS A 128 15.84 15.07 -8.73
CA LYS A 128 17.13 14.67 -9.30
C LYS A 128 16.90 13.78 -10.54
N PRO A 129 17.76 13.84 -11.59
CA PRO A 129 17.47 13.22 -12.89
C PRO A 129 17.09 11.73 -12.84
N LYS A 130 17.74 10.94 -11.98
CA LYS A 130 17.44 9.50 -11.83
C LYS A 130 16.04 9.26 -11.26
N LEU A 131 15.64 10.02 -10.25
CA LEU A 131 14.30 9.91 -9.65
C LEU A 131 13.24 10.44 -10.62
N LYS A 132 13.51 11.60 -11.26
CA LYS A 132 12.64 12.20 -12.27
C LYS A 132 12.27 11.21 -13.36
N ARG A 133 13.25 10.49 -13.93
CA ARG A 133 12.97 9.46 -14.96
C ARG A 133 12.02 8.37 -14.45
N LYS A 134 12.19 7.91 -13.21
CA LYS A 134 11.30 6.88 -12.63
C LYS A 134 9.88 7.39 -12.38
N ILE A 135 9.75 8.65 -11.96
CA ILE A 135 8.45 9.30 -11.84
C ILE A 135 7.79 9.47 -13.23
N GLN A 136 8.56 9.82 -14.26
CA GLN A 136 8.05 9.92 -15.64
C GLN A 136 7.62 8.56 -16.19
N ASP A 137 8.38 7.50 -15.91
CA ASP A 137 7.97 6.12 -16.25
C ASP A 137 6.62 5.80 -15.60
N LEU A 138 6.46 6.11 -14.30
CA LEU A 138 5.20 5.92 -13.56
C LEU A 138 4.06 6.76 -14.15
N HIS A 139 4.29 8.03 -14.50
CA HIS A 139 3.32 8.89 -15.18
C HIS A 139 2.81 8.24 -16.46
N VAL A 140 3.71 7.82 -17.36
CA VAL A 140 3.32 7.14 -18.60
C VAL A 140 2.53 5.86 -18.32
N SER A 141 2.93 5.08 -17.32
CA SER A 141 2.21 3.88 -16.89
C SER A 141 0.82 4.17 -16.30
N VAL A 142 0.62 5.31 -15.65
CA VAL A 142 -0.70 5.76 -15.19
C VAL A 142 -1.54 6.24 -16.36
N GLN A 143 -0.99 7.08 -17.24
CA GLN A 143 -1.72 7.65 -18.37
C GLN A 143 -2.26 6.58 -19.32
N ARG A 144 -1.49 5.53 -19.60
CA ARG A 144 -1.92 4.42 -20.49
C ARG A 144 -3.06 3.56 -19.95
N THR A 145 -3.43 3.73 -18.68
CA THR A 145 -4.57 3.02 -18.07
C THR A 145 -5.92 3.60 -18.48
N ASP A 146 -5.93 4.74 -19.19
CA ASP A 146 -7.09 5.54 -19.56
C ASP A 146 -7.88 6.12 -18.35
N ILE A 147 -7.21 6.26 -17.20
CA ILE A 147 -7.82 6.78 -15.98
C ILE A 147 -8.35 8.21 -16.12
N ILE A 148 -7.65 9.09 -16.85
CA ILE A 148 -8.12 10.46 -17.11
C ILE A 148 -9.44 10.43 -17.87
N LYS A 149 -9.51 9.62 -18.93
CA LYS A 149 -10.72 9.47 -19.73
C LYS A 149 -11.88 8.98 -18.87
N TYR A 150 -11.62 7.98 -18.01
CA TYR A 150 -12.58 7.51 -17.02
C TYR A 150 -13.08 8.63 -16.08
N ILE A 151 -12.18 9.43 -15.49
CA ILE A 151 -12.54 10.55 -14.61
C ILE A 151 -13.43 11.56 -15.35
N PHE A 152 -13.01 12.01 -16.55
CA PHE A 152 -13.79 12.97 -17.33
C PHE A 152 -15.18 12.44 -17.72
N THR A 153 -15.28 11.17 -18.10
CA THR A 153 -16.58 10.60 -18.52
C THR A 153 -17.52 10.38 -17.33
N ASN A 154 -17.02 9.96 -16.17
CA ASN A 154 -17.87 9.51 -15.06
C ASN A 154 -18.06 10.52 -13.93
N PHE A 155 -17.09 11.43 -13.70
CA PHE A 155 -17.15 12.37 -12.57
C PHE A 155 -17.53 13.79 -12.96
N ALA A 156 -17.46 14.16 -14.24
CA ALA A 156 -17.64 15.57 -14.64
C ALA A 156 -19.08 16.10 -14.48
N ASN A 157 -20.11 15.26 -14.33
CA ASN A 157 -21.51 15.69 -14.53
C ASN A 157 -22.60 15.14 -13.59
N LYS A 158 -22.33 14.60 -12.38
CA LYS A 158 -23.43 14.05 -11.55
C LYS A 158 -23.26 14.24 -10.03
N GLY A 159 -24.03 15.17 -9.44
CA GLY A 159 -24.12 15.34 -7.98
C GLY A 159 -24.70 14.13 -7.24
N GLN A 160 -25.55 13.32 -7.88
CA GLN A 160 -26.05 12.06 -7.32
C GLN A 160 -24.94 11.01 -7.16
N LEU A 161 -23.97 10.93 -8.10
CA LEU A 161 -22.85 9.99 -8.01
C LEU A 161 -21.96 10.27 -6.78
N MET A 162 -21.80 11.54 -6.41
CA MET A 162 -21.02 11.90 -5.23
C MET A 162 -21.62 11.35 -3.92
N LYS A 163 -22.95 11.27 -3.81
CA LYS A 163 -23.61 10.73 -2.62
C LYS A 163 -23.39 9.21 -2.50
N ILE A 164 -23.60 8.47 -3.58
CA ILE A 164 -23.38 7.01 -3.62
C ILE A 164 -21.90 6.67 -3.41
N PHE A 165 -20.95 7.46 -3.93
CA PHE A 165 -19.53 7.29 -3.63
C PHE A 165 -19.22 7.49 -2.16
N SER A 166 -19.69 8.59 -1.57
CA SER A 166 -19.47 8.86 -0.15
C SER A 166 -20.06 7.77 0.74
N GLU A 167 -21.25 7.25 0.41
CA GLU A 167 -21.87 6.17 1.16
C GLU A 167 -21.10 4.86 1.00
N TYR A 168 -20.68 4.54 -0.22
CA TYR A 168 -19.84 3.37 -0.49
C TYR A 168 -18.51 3.44 0.26
N ASP A 169 -17.78 4.54 0.18
CA ASP A 169 -16.49 4.72 0.86
C ASP A 169 -16.60 4.66 2.38
N SER A 170 -17.75 5.06 2.94
CA SER A 170 -18.00 4.98 4.40
C SER A 170 -18.28 3.56 4.91
N LYS A 171 -18.79 2.66 4.05
CA LYS A 171 -19.23 1.31 4.42
C LYS A 171 -18.34 0.19 3.88
N ARG A 172 -17.59 0.44 2.79
CA ARG A 172 -16.79 -0.59 2.14
C ARG A 172 -15.72 -1.14 3.09
N LYS A 173 -15.44 -2.42 2.96
CA LYS A 173 -14.21 -3.00 3.50
C LYS A 173 -13.03 -2.39 2.75
N LYS A 174 -11.93 -2.19 3.48
CA LYS A 174 -10.72 -1.56 2.97
C LYS A 174 -10.06 -2.39 1.87
N TYR A 175 -10.10 -3.72 2.01
CA TYR A 175 -9.62 -4.63 0.99
C TYR A 175 -10.54 -4.65 -0.22
N PRO A 176 -10.00 -4.46 -1.43
CA PRO A 176 -10.84 -4.33 -2.59
C PRO A 176 -11.37 -5.67 -3.11
N PHE A 177 -12.50 -5.61 -3.80
CA PHE A 177 -13.14 -6.71 -4.52
C PHE A 177 -13.53 -7.91 -3.64
N VAL A 178 -13.55 -7.73 -2.31
CA VAL A 178 -14.05 -8.74 -1.37
C VAL A 178 -15.54 -8.98 -1.59
N LYS A 179 -16.07 -10.09 -1.07
CA LYS A 179 -17.48 -10.46 -1.29
C LYS A 179 -18.41 -9.39 -0.75
N GLU A 180 -18.08 -8.84 0.42
CA GLU A 180 -18.80 -7.81 1.13
C GLU A 180 -18.90 -6.52 0.31
N ASN A 181 -17.80 -6.07 -0.29
CA ASN A 181 -17.81 -4.88 -1.15
C ASN A 181 -18.65 -5.08 -2.40
N ARG A 182 -18.61 -6.28 -2.99
CA ARG A 182 -19.44 -6.61 -4.17
C ARG A 182 -20.93 -6.62 -3.82
N ILE A 183 -21.30 -7.14 -2.65
CA ILE A 183 -22.67 -7.07 -2.14
C ILE A 183 -23.08 -5.62 -1.92
N LEU A 184 -22.23 -4.83 -1.26
CA LEU A 184 -22.50 -3.42 -1.01
C LEU A 184 -22.70 -2.60 -2.31
N ILE A 185 -21.91 -2.89 -3.35
CA ILE A 185 -22.10 -2.25 -4.68
C ILE A 185 -23.50 -2.55 -5.21
N GLN A 186 -23.96 -3.79 -5.10
CA GLN A 186 -25.30 -4.19 -5.57
C GLN A 186 -26.41 -3.55 -4.72
N GLU A 187 -26.21 -3.43 -3.40
CA GLU A 187 -27.19 -2.82 -2.49
C GLU A 187 -27.35 -1.31 -2.70
N LEU A 188 -26.26 -0.61 -3.02
CA LEU A 188 -26.26 0.84 -3.21
C LEU A 188 -26.68 1.27 -4.62
N SER A 189 -26.64 0.37 -5.60
CA SER A 189 -26.90 0.69 -7.00
C SER A 189 -28.36 0.45 -7.37
N SER A 190 -28.96 1.39 -8.08
CA SER A 190 -30.31 1.28 -8.66
C SER A 190 -30.30 0.92 -10.15
N SER A 191 -29.12 0.84 -10.77
CA SER A 191 -28.94 0.50 -12.18
C SER A 191 -27.60 -0.18 -12.44
N ASP A 192 -27.48 -0.90 -13.56
CA ASP A 192 -26.22 -1.50 -14.01
C ASP A 192 -25.11 -0.47 -14.23
N GLU A 193 -25.47 0.76 -14.59
CA GLU A 193 -24.53 1.85 -14.76
C GLU A 193 -23.92 2.27 -13.43
N GLU A 194 -24.73 2.40 -12.37
CA GLU A 194 -24.23 2.70 -11.02
C GLU A 194 -23.34 1.57 -10.48
N VAL A 195 -23.68 0.31 -10.76
CA VAL A 195 -22.84 -0.85 -10.42
C VAL A 195 -21.46 -0.72 -11.07
N LYS A 196 -21.41 -0.43 -12.38
CA LYS A 196 -20.15 -0.25 -13.11
C LYS A 196 -19.33 0.90 -12.56
N VAL A 197 -19.97 2.04 -12.32
CA VAL A 197 -19.30 3.25 -11.84
C VAL A 197 -18.74 3.03 -10.43
N LEU A 198 -19.49 2.39 -9.52
CA LEU A 198 -19.00 2.04 -8.19
C LEU A 198 -17.83 1.05 -8.22
N PHE A 199 -17.91 0.03 -9.09
CA PHE A 199 -16.79 -0.90 -9.28
C PHE A 199 -15.54 -0.18 -9.77
N LEU A 200 -15.69 0.76 -10.71
CA LEU A 200 -14.58 1.57 -11.22
C LEU A 200 -14.05 2.55 -10.14
N ASN A 201 -14.89 3.06 -9.25
CA ASN A 201 -14.46 3.87 -8.10
C ASN A 201 -13.63 3.05 -7.10
N GLU A 202 -14.07 1.83 -6.76
CA GLU A 202 -13.28 0.90 -5.95
C GLU A 202 -11.93 0.63 -6.61
N LEU A 203 -11.93 0.34 -7.91
CA LEU A 203 -10.73 0.12 -8.69
C LEU A 203 -9.78 1.31 -8.66
N PHE A 204 -10.30 2.52 -8.87
CA PHE A 204 -9.53 3.76 -8.85
C PHE A 204 -8.77 3.91 -7.54
N SER A 205 -9.49 3.86 -6.41
CA SER A 205 -8.90 3.99 -5.08
C SER A 205 -7.87 2.91 -4.81
N SER A 206 -8.17 1.66 -5.19
CA SER A 206 -7.31 0.50 -4.96
C SER A 206 -5.98 0.57 -5.71
N VAL A 207 -5.98 1.06 -6.96
CA VAL A 207 -4.77 1.20 -7.77
C VAL A 207 -3.81 2.21 -7.13
N PHE A 208 -4.33 3.34 -6.63
CA PHE A 208 -3.50 4.36 -5.99
C PHE A 208 -3.02 3.95 -4.60
N ASP A 209 -3.88 3.31 -3.80
CA ASP A 209 -3.47 2.77 -2.52
C ASP A 209 -2.37 1.71 -2.70
N PHE A 210 -2.51 0.83 -3.71
CA PHE A 210 -1.48 -0.14 -4.08
C PHE A 210 -0.18 0.54 -4.54
N MET A 211 -0.26 1.54 -5.41
CA MET A 211 0.90 2.33 -5.87
C MET A 211 1.66 2.92 -4.69
N LYS A 212 0.94 3.60 -3.77
CA LYS A 212 1.53 4.25 -2.60
C LYS A 212 2.19 3.23 -1.66
N ARG A 213 1.49 2.13 -1.39
CA ARG A 213 2.00 1.05 -0.54
C ARG A 213 3.23 0.37 -1.13
N LEU A 214 3.22 0.07 -2.43
CA LEU A 214 4.34 -0.55 -3.12
C LEU A 214 5.57 0.36 -3.14
N ILE A 215 5.41 1.67 -3.33
CA ILE A 215 6.51 2.65 -3.20
C ILE A 215 7.09 2.64 -1.79
N PHE A 216 6.23 2.69 -0.77
CA PHE A 216 6.61 2.68 0.65
C PHE A 216 7.37 1.41 1.04
N GLU A 217 6.78 0.24 0.81
CA GLU A 217 7.40 -1.04 1.19
C GLU A 217 8.65 -1.35 0.37
N SER A 218 8.72 -0.90 -0.89
CA SER A 218 9.95 -1.02 -1.69
C SER A 218 11.07 -0.12 -1.19
N HIS A 219 10.74 1.06 -0.66
CA HIS A 219 11.70 1.96 -0.04
C HIS A 219 12.26 1.37 1.26
N LEU A 220 11.42 0.72 2.07
CA LEU A 220 11.80 0.15 3.37
C LEU A 220 12.25 -1.32 3.34
N ASP A 221 12.36 -1.94 2.16
CA ASP A 221 12.66 -3.39 2.02
C ASP A 221 11.67 -4.32 2.74
N LEU A 222 10.40 -3.95 2.72
CA LEU A 222 9.32 -4.74 3.32
C LEU A 222 8.61 -5.64 2.29
N ILE A 223 8.96 -5.55 1.00
CA ILE A 223 8.37 -6.40 -0.04
C ILE A 223 8.76 -7.86 0.19
N ILE A 224 7.75 -8.71 0.23
CA ILE A 224 7.92 -10.15 0.31
C ILE A 224 8.26 -10.70 -1.07
N GLU A 225 9.45 -11.27 -1.23
CA GLU A 225 9.82 -11.96 -2.46
C GLU A 225 9.46 -13.45 -2.34
N LEU A 226 8.74 -13.95 -3.33
CA LEU A 226 8.26 -15.33 -3.42
C LEU A 226 8.69 -15.92 -4.75
N ASN A 227 9.44 -17.01 -4.75
CA ASN A 227 9.67 -17.78 -5.97
C ASN A 227 8.56 -18.81 -6.13
N GLU A 228 8.05 -19.00 -7.35
CA GLU A 228 7.04 -20.03 -7.64
C GLU A 228 7.50 -21.45 -7.24
N THR A 229 8.81 -21.71 -7.22
CA THR A 229 9.40 -22.99 -6.80
C THR A 229 9.27 -23.26 -5.30
N ASP A 230 9.11 -22.23 -4.49
CA ASP A 230 9.12 -22.31 -3.03
C ASP A 230 7.68 -22.36 -2.47
N ILE A 231 6.68 -22.43 -3.35
CA ILE A 231 5.25 -22.42 -3.03
C ILE A 231 4.73 -23.87 -3.09
N THR A 232 4.17 -24.33 -1.97
CA THR A 232 3.54 -25.66 -1.86
C THR A 232 2.27 -25.74 -2.71
N SER A 233 1.43 -24.71 -2.66
CA SER A 233 0.25 -24.64 -3.52
C SER A 233 -0.14 -23.21 -3.86
N GLN A 234 -0.67 -23.03 -5.07
CA GLN A 234 -1.09 -21.74 -5.58
C GLN A 234 -2.45 -21.86 -6.28
N THR A 235 -3.36 -20.95 -5.97
CA THR A 235 -4.62 -20.79 -6.71
C THR A 235 -4.76 -19.34 -7.13
N ILE A 236 -4.86 -19.11 -8.45
CA ILE A 236 -5.17 -17.79 -9.02
C ILE A 236 -6.55 -17.84 -9.64
N LYS A 237 -7.42 -16.91 -9.26
CA LYS A 237 -8.74 -16.71 -9.87
C LYS A 237 -8.86 -15.31 -10.42
N SER A 238 -9.06 -15.18 -11.73
CA SER A 238 -9.31 -13.89 -12.37
C SER A 238 -10.67 -13.32 -11.99
N ILE A 239 -10.69 -12.03 -11.66
CA ILE A 239 -11.89 -11.22 -11.44
C ILE A 239 -11.71 -9.95 -12.26
N SER A 240 -12.39 -9.88 -13.41
CA SER A 240 -12.15 -8.83 -14.40
C SER A 240 -10.66 -8.79 -14.79
N LYS A 241 -10.02 -7.61 -14.74
CA LYS A 241 -8.59 -7.39 -15.02
C LYS A 241 -7.66 -7.69 -13.84
N PHE A 242 -8.19 -8.09 -12.69
CA PHE A 242 -7.39 -8.48 -11.51
C PHE A 242 -7.43 -9.97 -11.29
N SER A 243 -6.55 -10.47 -10.43
CA SER A 243 -6.62 -11.86 -9.98
C SER A 243 -6.55 -11.92 -8.47
N ILE A 244 -7.43 -12.71 -7.86
CA ILE A 244 -7.28 -13.12 -6.47
C ILE A 244 -6.28 -14.27 -6.44
N ILE A 245 -5.39 -14.25 -5.46
CA ILE A 245 -4.42 -15.31 -5.23
C ILE A 245 -4.59 -15.90 -3.83
N ARG A 246 -4.41 -17.21 -3.74
CA ARG A 246 -4.13 -17.93 -2.50
C ARG A 246 -2.83 -18.68 -2.66
N ILE A 247 -1.96 -18.54 -1.67
CA ILE A 247 -0.63 -19.15 -1.62
C ILE A 247 -0.53 -19.94 -0.32
N ASP A 248 0.06 -21.13 -0.41
CA ASP A 248 0.50 -21.92 0.72
C ASP A 248 2.01 -22.14 0.56
N ALA A 249 2.80 -21.78 1.56
CA ALA A 249 4.25 -21.89 1.53
C ALA A 249 4.85 -22.27 2.90
N PRO A 250 5.92 -23.09 2.94
CA PRO A 250 6.53 -23.59 4.16
C PRO A 250 7.59 -22.62 4.69
N ASN A 251 7.31 -21.30 4.68
CA ASN A 251 8.32 -20.29 4.98
C ASN A 251 7.88 -19.29 6.07
N PRO A 252 8.46 -19.35 7.29
CA PRO A 252 8.18 -18.39 8.35
C PRO A 252 8.67 -16.98 8.04
N LEU A 253 9.59 -16.80 7.09
CA LEU A 253 10.07 -15.47 6.66
C LEU A 253 8.98 -14.66 5.94
N LEU A 254 7.86 -15.28 5.57
CA LEU A 254 6.65 -14.60 5.08
C LEU A 254 5.93 -13.79 6.16
N LEU A 255 6.36 -13.95 7.41
CA LEU A 255 6.03 -13.08 8.54
C LEU A 255 6.75 -11.73 8.49
N ASN A 256 7.56 -11.47 7.45
CA ASN A 256 8.02 -10.13 7.18
C ASN A 256 6.82 -9.16 7.22
N GLU A 257 7.10 -8.04 7.85
CA GLU A 257 6.15 -7.01 8.26
C GLU A 257 5.34 -6.41 7.09
N GLY A 258 5.83 -6.51 5.85
CA GLY A 258 5.11 -6.03 4.68
C GLY A 258 3.95 -6.92 4.23
N PHE A 259 3.00 -6.34 3.50
CA PHE A 259 1.86 -7.06 2.94
C PHE A 259 1.91 -7.14 1.42
N THR A 260 2.78 -6.35 0.77
CA THR A 260 3.00 -6.41 -0.66
C THR A 260 3.99 -7.53 -0.97
N PHE A 261 3.72 -8.26 -2.05
CA PHE A 261 4.59 -9.33 -2.52
C PHE A 261 5.01 -9.13 -3.97
N LYS A 262 6.16 -9.72 -4.28
CA LYS A 262 6.71 -9.89 -5.61
C LYS A 262 6.85 -11.39 -5.84
N LEU A 263 5.99 -11.93 -6.69
CA LEU A 263 6.03 -13.31 -7.15
C LEU A 263 6.94 -13.40 -8.37
N VAL A 264 8.00 -14.19 -8.27
CA VAL A 264 8.97 -14.44 -9.34
C VAL A 264 8.67 -15.81 -9.94
N GLY A 265 8.27 -15.80 -11.20
CA GLY A 265 7.86 -17.00 -11.94
C GLY A 265 8.46 -17.06 -13.34
N LYS A 266 8.14 -18.14 -14.07
CA LYS A 266 8.58 -18.32 -15.46
C LYS A 266 8.03 -17.24 -16.40
N GLU A 267 6.85 -16.72 -16.10
CA GLU A 267 6.19 -15.63 -16.85
C GLU A 267 6.66 -14.22 -16.44
N GLY A 268 7.72 -14.15 -15.62
CA GLY A 268 8.28 -12.92 -15.10
C GLY A 268 7.76 -12.55 -13.70
N GLU A 269 7.93 -11.27 -13.36
CA GLU A 269 7.61 -10.75 -12.03
C GLU A 269 6.15 -10.29 -11.98
N LYS A 270 5.42 -10.71 -10.94
CA LYS A 270 4.05 -10.28 -10.63
C LYS A 270 4.06 -9.62 -9.26
N PHE A 271 3.39 -8.48 -9.15
CA PHE A 271 3.24 -7.77 -7.88
C PHE A 271 1.81 -7.91 -7.38
N GLY A 272 1.66 -8.01 -6.08
CA GLY A 272 0.34 -8.08 -5.47
C GLY A 272 0.38 -7.72 -4.00
N TYR A 273 -0.75 -7.86 -3.36
CA TYR A 273 -0.93 -7.50 -1.96
C TYR A 273 -1.71 -8.59 -1.25
N PHE A 274 -1.21 -9.02 -0.09
CA PHE A 274 -1.89 -9.93 0.81
C PHE A 274 -2.87 -9.16 1.68
N ASN A 275 -4.06 -9.72 1.82
CA ASN A 275 -5.11 -9.23 2.70
C ASN A 275 -5.15 -10.00 4.02
N ASP A 276 -4.64 -11.24 4.00
CA ASP A 276 -4.66 -12.16 5.13
C ASP A 276 -3.40 -13.03 5.09
N LYS A 277 -2.81 -13.26 6.26
CA LYS A 277 -1.71 -14.18 6.47
C LYS A 277 -2.05 -15.03 7.69
N LYS A 278 -2.22 -16.32 7.49
CA LYS A 278 -2.57 -17.29 8.54
C LYS A 278 -1.46 -18.30 8.69
N LEU A 279 -0.97 -18.41 9.92
CA LEU A 279 -0.06 -19.48 10.29
C LEU A 279 -0.87 -20.71 10.66
N SER A 280 -0.46 -21.85 10.13
CA SER A 280 -0.90 -23.15 10.60
C SER A 280 0.31 -23.98 10.99
N TYR A 281 0.24 -24.54 12.19
CA TYR A 281 1.22 -25.45 12.75
C TYR A 281 0.55 -26.81 12.92
N SER A 282 1.18 -27.87 12.42
CA SER A 282 0.90 -29.25 12.81
C SER A 282 2.18 -29.86 13.41
N GLN A 283 2.08 -31.08 13.95
CA GLN A 283 3.26 -31.79 14.47
C GLN A 283 4.29 -32.11 13.37
N GLU A 284 3.87 -32.10 12.11
CA GLU A 284 4.68 -32.50 10.96
C GLU A 284 5.03 -31.32 10.03
N ASP A 285 4.25 -30.24 10.02
CA ASP A 285 4.38 -29.14 9.07
C ASP A 285 4.19 -27.75 9.71
N PHE A 286 4.98 -26.81 9.22
CA PHE A 286 4.79 -25.38 9.43
C PHE A 286 4.45 -24.70 8.11
N ASN A 287 3.29 -24.03 8.06
CA ASN A 287 2.69 -23.51 6.84
C ASN A 287 2.20 -22.07 7.07
N CYS A 288 2.44 -21.20 6.07
CA CYS A 288 1.78 -19.91 5.96
C CYS A 288 0.80 -19.90 4.78
N LYS A 289 -0.50 -19.75 5.08
CA LYS A 289 -1.55 -19.51 4.08
C LYS A 289 -1.76 -18.02 3.92
N MET A 290 -1.60 -17.53 2.70
CA MET A 290 -1.77 -16.13 2.37
C MET A 290 -2.84 -15.96 1.30
N GLY A 291 -3.73 -14.99 1.51
CA GLY A 291 -4.77 -14.63 0.57
C GLY A 291 -4.65 -13.18 0.17
N GLY A 292 -4.80 -12.86 -1.10
CA GLY A 292 -4.59 -11.49 -1.60
C GLY A 292 -5.06 -11.29 -3.03
N TYR A 293 -4.61 -10.20 -3.64
CA TYR A 293 -4.79 -9.95 -5.06
C TYR A 293 -3.44 -9.71 -5.78
N VAL A 294 -3.43 -9.98 -7.07
CA VAL A 294 -2.31 -9.75 -7.99
C VAL A 294 -2.71 -8.60 -8.91
N TYR A 295 -1.81 -7.63 -9.05
CA TYR A 295 -1.97 -6.53 -9.99
C TYR A 295 -1.74 -7.01 -11.43
N PRO A 296 -2.55 -6.58 -12.41
CA PRO A 296 -2.39 -7.03 -13.80
C PRO A 296 -1.02 -6.70 -14.38
N GLN A 297 -0.41 -7.67 -15.08
CA GLN A 297 0.83 -7.43 -15.84
C GLN A 297 0.62 -6.46 -17.01
N ASN A 298 -0.59 -6.44 -17.59
CA ASN A 298 -1.01 -5.47 -18.60
C ASN A 298 -2.18 -4.63 -18.09
N ASP A 299 -1.89 -3.39 -17.69
CA ASP A 299 -2.86 -2.40 -17.21
C ASP A 299 -3.27 -1.38 -18.28
N LYS A 300 -2.92 -1.60 -19.56
CA LYS A 300 -3.34 -0.70 -20.64
C LYS A 300 -4.87 -0.68 -20.74
N GLY A 301 -5.45 0.52 -20.73
CA GLY A 301 -6.89 0.73 -20.72
C GLY A 301 -7.61 0.07 -19.56
N LEU A 302 -6.97 -0.08 -18.39
CA LEU A 302 -7.54 -0.68 -17.18
C LEU A 302 -8.93 -0.14 -16.86
N PHE A 303 -9.16 1.16 -17.06
CA PHE A 303 -10.41 1.87 -16.75
C PHE A 303 -11.40 1.96 -17.92
N MET A 304 -11.13 1.32 -19.06
CA MET A 304 -12.05 1.19 -20.20
C MET A 304 -12.86 -0.11 -20.11
N LEU A 305 -13.59 -0.30 -19.00
CA LEU A 305 -14.49 -1.45 -18.80
C LEU A 305 -15.86 -1.24 -19.41
#